data_AF-A0A0K2YJW2-F1
#
_entry.id   AF-A0A0K2YJW2-F1
#
_cell.length_a   1.000
_cell.length_b   1.000
_cell.length_c   1.000
_cell.angle_alpha   90.00
_cell.angle_beta   90.00
_cell.angle_gamma   90.00
#
_symmetry.space_group_name_H-M   'P 1'
#
loop_
_entity.id
_entity.type
_entity.pdbx_description
1 polymer ?
#
loop_
_entity_poly.entity_id
_entity_poly.type
_entity_poly.pdbx_seq_one_letter_code
_entity_poly.pdbx_strand_id
1 'polypeptide(L)'
;MERSADGSDRYPLLTIREFFDGNTVEDSIAPNQYGYGRPDLAEIARRLDALAANRAVAWVRIQPHEEMFEDGYDGVTAEGIAICTTLTSEEIDERLDVKSLQAEPTWEGMVYDHDDFCDVPAVPGGHRVLSLVWD
;
A
#
# COMPACT_ATOMS: atom_id res chain seq x y z
N MET A 1 -1.98 17.41 1.44
CA MET A 1 -1.97 16.58 2.66
C MET A 1 -0.68 16.91 3.40
N GLU A 2 -0.69 17.18 4.71
CA GLU A 2 0.56 17.50 5.44
C GLU A 2 1.41 16.23 5.59
N ARG A 3 2.74 16.33 5.47
CA ARG A 3 3.69 15.19 5.58
C ARG A 3 3.38 14.36 6.84
N SER A 4 3.08 15.01 7.96
CA SER A 4 2.64 14.33 9.18
C SER A 4 1.78 15.24 10.05
N ALA A 5 0.93 14.66 10.91
CA ALA A 5 0.16 15.41 11.90
C ALA A 5 1.04 16.03 13.02
N ASP A 6 2.31 15.61 13.13
CA ASP A 6 3.29 16.14 14.09
C ASP A 6 4.26 17.18 13.51
N GLY A 7 4.15 17.48 12.20
CA GLY A 7 5.00 18.46 11.50
C GLY A 7 6.41 17.95 11.14
N SER A 8 6.67 16.65 11.28
CA SER A 8 7.87 16.00 10.78
C SER A 8 7.83 15.79 9.26
N ASP A 9 9.01 15.70 8.64
CA ASP A 9 9.21 15.51 7.20
C ASP A 9 8.98 14.07 6.72
N ARG A 10 8.20 13.31 7.49
CA ARG A 10 7.96 11.87 7.34
C ARG A 10 6.60 11.62 6.71
N TYR A 11 6.40 10.49 6.04
CA TYR A 11 5.17 10.14 5.34
C TYR A 11 4.13 9.47 6.27
N PRO A 12 2.83 9.72 6.09
CA PRO A 12 1.78 8.97 6.76
C PRO A 12 1.41 7.71 5.97
N LEU A 13 1.33 6.58 6.64
CA LEU A 13 0.77 5.35 6.07
C LEU A 13 -0.76 5.46 5.99
N LEU A 14 -1.31 5.46 4.78
CA LEU A 14 -2.74 5.62 4.58
C LEU A 14 -3.48 4.29 4.78
N THR A 15 -4.70 4.33 5.31
CA THR A 15 -5.61 3.18 5.27
C THR A 15 -6.11 2.95 3.85
N ILE A 16 -6.62 1.74 3.56
CA ILE A 16 -7.30 1.42 2.28
C ILE A 16 -8.39 2.47 2.01
N ARG A 17 -9.19 2.80 3.03
CA ARG A 17 -10.27 3.79 2.88
C ARG A 17 -9.74 5.19 2.55
N GLU A 18 -8.69 5.66 3.23
CA GLU A 18 -8.12 7.00 2.98
C GLU A 18 -7.57 7.16 1.56
N PHE A 19 -7.06 6.08 0.96
CA PHE A 19 -6.55 6.12 -0.41
C PHE A 19 -7.63 5.87 -1.48
N PHE A 20 -8.53 4.91 -1.27
CA PHE A 20 -9.47 4.47 -2.32
C PHE A 20 -10.84 5.16 -2.26
N ASP A 21 -11.29 5.68 -1.11
CA ASP A 21 -12.61 6.31 -0.99
C ASP A 21 -12.64 7.68 -1.68
N GLY A 22 -13.41 7.78 -2.77
CA GLY A 22 -13.49 8.99 -3.61
C GLY A 22 -12.32 9.18 -4.58
N ASN A 23 -11.29 8.33 -4.55
CA ASN A 23 -10.22 8.35 -5.53
C ASN A 23 -10.65 7.64 -6.83
N THR A 24 -10.68 8.40 -7.92
CA THR A 24 -11.00 7.89 -9.27
C THR A 24 -9.83 8.04 -10.24
N VAL A 25 -8.64 8.39 -9.74
CA VAL A 25 -7.43 8.62 -10.53
C VAL A 25 -6.73 7.28 -10.69
N GLU A 26 -7.08 6.54 -11.75
CA GLU A 26 -6.65 5.13 -11.92
C GLU A 26 -5.13 4.94 -11.95
N ASP A 27 -4.38 5.93 -12.42
CA ASP A 27 -2.92 5.97 -12.49
C ASP A 27 -2.24 6.45 -11.18
N SER A 28 -3.00 6.68 -10.11
CA SER A 28 -2.46 7.00 -8.76
C SER A 28 -1.70 5.85 -8.08
N ILE A 29 -1.75 4.64 -8.63
CA ILE A 29 -0.98 3.48 -8.17
C ILE A 29 -0.60 2.67 -9.39
N ALA A 30 0.65 2.21 -9.49
CA ALA A 30 1.11 1.43 -10.64
C ALA A 30 0.78 2.07 -12.02
N PRO A 31 1.12 3.35 -12.24
CA PRO A 31 0.79 4.06 -13.49
C PRO A 31 1.37 3.37 -14.74
N ASN A 32 2.54 2.74 -14.60
CA ASN A 32 3.20 1.90 -15.60
C ASN A 32 2.37 0.70 -16.07
N GLN A 33 1.50 0.16 -15.22
CA GLN A 33 0.70 -1.04 -15.52
C GLN A 33 -0.77 -0.73 -15.86
N TYR A 34 -1.22 0.52 -15.67
CA TYR A 34 -2.57 0.93 -16.01
C TYR A 34 -2.82 0.86 -17.53
N GLY A 35 -3.88 0.17 -17.93
CA GLY A 35 -4.17 -0.12 -19.35
C GLY A 35 -3.40 -1.31 -19.93
N TYR A 36 -2.49 -1.92 -19.18
CA TYR A 36 -1.67 -3.07 -19.61
C TYR A 36 -2.00 -4.39 -18.89
N GLY A 37 -3.13 -4.42 -18.17
CA GLY A 37 -3.65 -5.63 -17.52
C GLY A 37 -3.87 -5.49 -16.03
N ARG A 38 -3.30 -4.45 -15.39
CA ARG A 38 -3.60 -4.12 -14.00
C ARG A 38 -5.10 -3.85 -13.87
N PRO A 39 -5.80 -4.46 -12.90
CA PRO A 39 -7.22 -4.20 -12.71
C PRO A 39 -7.46 -2.75 -12.23
N ASP A 40 -8.71 -2.31 -12.32
CA ASP A 40 -9.14 -1.00 -11.86
C ASP A 40 -8.99 -0.86 -10.34
N LEU A 41 -8.88 0.37 -9.85
CA LEU A 41 -8.72 0.69 -8.43
C LEU A 41 -9.77 -0.01 -7.55
N ALA A 42 -11.03 -0.07 -8.01
CA ALA A 42 -12.11 -0.71 -7.26
C ALA A 42 -11.87 -2.21 -7.01
N GLU A 43 -11.27 -2.91 -7.97
CA GLU A 43 -10.93 -4.33 -7.82
C GLU A 43 -9.70 -4.53 -6.94
N ILE A 44 -8.70 -3.65 -7.05
CA ILE A 44 -7.53 -3.64 -6.15
C ILE A 44 -8.01 -3.44 -4.70
N ALA A 45 -8.82 -2.40 -4.45
CA ALA A 45 -9.40 -2.11 -3.12
C ALA A 45 -10.15 -3.31 -2.56
N ARG A 46 -11.03 -3.93 -3.35
CA ARG A 46 -11.80 -5.11 -2.95
C ARG A 46 -10.91 -6.27 -2.50
N ARG A 47 -9.79 -6.52 -3.20
CA ARG A 47 -8.84 -7.58 -2.85
C ARG A 47 -8.09 -7.25 -1.56
N LEU A 48 -7.68 -6.00 -1.39
CA LEU A 48 -7.01 -5.55 -0.16
C LEU A 48 -7.94 -5.61 1.05
N ASP A 49 -9.21 -5.23 0.90
CA ASP A 49 -10.22 -5.35 1.97
C ASP A 49 -10.46 -6.82 2.34
N ALA A 50 -10.55 -7.71 1.34
CA ALA A 50 -10.69 -9.14 1.58
C ALA A 50 -9.46 -9.72 2.31
N LEU A 51 -8.26 -9.26 1.96
CA LEU A 51 -7.02 -9.64 2.65
C LEU A 51 -6.99 -9.09 4.09
N ALA A 52 -7.34 -7.82 4.29
CA ALA A 52 -7.37 -7.17 5.59
C ALA A 52 -8.38 -7.79 6.57
N ALA A 53 -9.43 -8.45 6.07
CA ALA A 53 -10.37 -9.21 6.88
C ALA A 53 -9.82 -10.57 7.39
N ASN A 54 -8.66 -11.01 6.90
CA ASN A 54 -8.02 -12.24 7.35
C ASN A 54 -7.41 -12.07 8.74
N ARG A 55 -7.68 -13.02 9.65
CA ARG A 55 -7.14 -13.01 11.02
C ARG A 55 -5.62 -13.07 11.12
N ALA A 56 -4.94 -13.56 10.08
CA ALA A 56 -3.49 -13.58 10.02
C ALA A 56 -2.90 -12.20 9.62
N VAL A 57 -3.73 -11.25 9.19
CA VAL A 57 -3.34 -9.90 8.80
C VAL A 57 -3.74 -8.94 9.92
N ALA A 58 -2.75 -8.26 10.51
CA ALA A 58 -2.99 -7.27 11.56
C ALA A 58 -3.44 -5.93 10.97
N TRP A 59 -2.87 -5.53 9.85
CA TRP A 59 -3.24 -4.31 9.12
C TRP A 59 -2.69 -4.32 7.69
N VAL A 60 -3.35 -3.55 6.83
CA VAL A 60 -2.89 -3.18 5.48
C VAL A 60 -2.82 -1.66 5.39
N ARG A 61 -1.76 -1.12 4.82
CA ARG A 61 -1.52 0.32 4.64
C ARG A 61 -0.98 0.62 3.26
N ILE A 62 -1.32 1.78 2.74
CA ILE A 62 -0.76 2.32 1.51
C ILE A 62 0.46 3.15 1.88
N GLN A 63 1.55 2.89 1.16
CA GLN A 63 2.80 3.63 1.26
C GLN A 63 2.74 4.72 0.18
N PRO A 64 2.53 6.00 0.55
CA PRO A 64 2.37 7.07 -0.42
C PRO A 64 3.67 7.31 -1.19
N HIS A 65 3.56 7.69 -2.46
CA HIS A 65 4.71 8.15 -3.25
C HIS A 65 5.16 9.54 -2.78
N GLU A 66 6.46 9.82 -2.77
CA GLU A 66 7.02 11.07 -2.24
C GLU A 66 6.47 12.34 -2.91
N GLU A 67 6.16 12.27 -4.21
CA GLU A 67 5.52 13.35 -5.00
C GLU A 67 4.22 13.87 -4.38
N MET A 68 3.50 13.04 -3.60
CA MET A 68 2.29 13.44 -2.88
C MET A 68 2.52 14.63 -1.93
N PHE A 69 3.77 14.85 -1.52
CA PHE A 69 4.17 15.87 -0.56
C PHE A 69 4.98 17.01 -1.19
N GLU A 70 4.95 17.13 -2.51
CA GLU A 70 5.49 18.28 -3.22
C GLU A 70 4.52 19.46 -3.22
N ASP A 71 5.06 20.68 -3.22
CA ASP A 71 4.27 21.91 -3.24
C ASP A 71 3.39 21.97 -4.50
N GLY A 72 2.07 21.98 -4.30
CA GLY A 72 1.10 22.09 -5.38
C GLY A 72 0.59 20.76 -5.95
N TYR A 73 1.01 19.62 -5.40
CA TYR A 73 0.39 18.33 -5.71
C TYR A 73 -1.03 18.24 -5.11
N ASP A 74 -2.00 17.86 -5.93
CA ASP A 74 -3.40 17.65 -5.51
C ASP A 74 -3.83 16.22 -5.88
N GLY A 75 -4.02 15.39 -4.86
CA GLY A 75 -4.39 13.99 -5.03
C GLY A 75 -3.73 13.07 -4.00
N VAL A 76 -3.90 11.77 -4.24
CA VAL A 76 -3.21 10.68 -3.53
C VAL A 76 -2.45 9.87 -4.57
N THR A 77 -1.23 9.45 -4.24
CA THR A 77 -0.42 8.56 -5.08
C THR A 77 0.29 7.55 -4.18
N ALA A 78 0.46 6.32 -4.68
CA ALA A 78 0.99 5.20 -3.94
C ALA A 78 2.27 4.67 -4.59
N GLU A 79 3.30 4.51 -3.78
CA GLU A 79 4.51 3.76 -4.10
C GLU A 79 4.28 2.24 -3.94
N GLY A 80 3.52 1.85 -2.91
CA GLY A 80 3.25 0.45 -2.66
C GLY A 80 2.26 0.20 -1.53
N ILE A 81 2.12 -1.06 -1.14
CA ILE A 81 1.17 -1.49 -0.11
C ILE A 81 1.91 -2.33 0.94
N ALA A 82 1.89 -1.88 2.18
CA ALA A 82 2.44 -2.58 3.33
C ALA A 82 1.37 -3.49 3.97
N ILE A 83 1.74 -4.74 4.19
CA ILE A 83 0.86 -5.80 4.72
C ILE A 83 1.54 -6.38 5.96
N CYS A 84 0.98 -6.13 7.14
CA CYS A 84 1.46 -6.74 8.38
C CYS A 84 0.75 -8.05 8.65
N THR A 85 1.47 -9.16 8.59
CA THR A 85 0.88 -10.51 8.58
C THR A 85 1.78 -11.55 9.23
N THR A 86 1.20 -12.69 9.64
CA THR A 86 1.98 -13.90 9.97
C THR A 86 2.19 -14.83 8.76
N LEU A 87 1.51 -14.55 7.64
CA LEU A 87 1.62 -15.32 6.40
C LEU A 87 2.98 -15.11 5.72
N THR A 88 3.38 -16.06 4.87
CA THR A 88 4.54 -15.92 3.98
C THR A 88 4.21 -15.00 2.79
N SER A 89 5.25 -14.55 2.08
CA SER A 89 5.08 -13.81 0.82
C SER A 89 4.31 -14.63 -0.22
N GLU A 90 4.65 -15.92 -0.40
CA GLU A 90 3.93 -16.82 -1.32
C GLU A 90 2.43 -16.94 -0.98
N GLU A 91 2.07 -17.02 0.30
CA GLU A 91 0.67 -17.08 0.73
C GLU A 91 -0.08 -15.76 0.47
N ILE A 92 0.60 -14.61 0.58
CA ILE A 92 0.03 -13.31 0.24
C ILE A 92 -0.14 -13.20 -1.27
N ASP A 93 0.87 -13.59 -2.03
CA ASP A 93 0.89 -13.52 -3.49
C ASP A 93 -0.25 -14.35 -4.10
N GLU A 94 -0.47 -15.56 -3.58
CA GLU A 94 -1.58 -16.42 -3.99
C GLU A 94 -2.94 -15.79 -3.66
N ARG A 95 -3.09 -15.21 -2.47
CA ARG A 95 -4.36 -14.60 -2.02
C ARG A 95 -4.74 -13.36 -2.79
N LEU A 96 -3.75 -12.55 -3.16
CA LEU A 96 -3.94 -11.34 -3.95
C LEU A 96 -4.01 -11.63 -5.46
N ASP A 97 -3.60 -12.84 -5.86
CA ASP A 97 -3.35 -13.19 -7.26
C ASP A 97 -2.47 -12.12 -7.92
N VAL A 98 -1.25 -11.98 -7.37
CA VAL A 98 -0.26 -10.95 -7.73
C VAL A 98 -0.01 -10.90 -9.24
N LYS A 99 -0.04 -12.07 -9.90
CA LYS A 99 0.06 -12.15 -11.35
C LYS A 99 -1.08 -11.41 -12.06
N SER A 100 -2.34 -11.60 -11.65
CA SER A 100 -3.45 -10.86 -12.27
C SER A 100 -3.52 -9.41 -11.80
N LEU A 101 -2.92 -9.06 -10.67
CA LEU A 101 -2.70 -7.66 -10.28
C LEU A 101 -1.66 -6.95 -11.17
N GLN A 102 -0.86 -7.69 -11.96
CA GLN A 102 0.33 -7.18 -12.65
C GLN A 102 1.38 -6.60 -11.69
N ALA A 103 1.43 -7.13 -10.46
CA ALA A 103 2.37 -6.70 -9.44
C ALA A 103 3.58 -7.66 -9.38
N GLU A 104 4.64 -7.21 -8.72
CA GLU A 104 5.78 -8.05 -8.37
C GLU A 104 5.45 -8.93 -7.14
N PRO A 105 6.15 -10.07 -6.97
CA PRO A 105 6.06 -10.87 -5.75
C PRO A 105 6.32 -10.03 -4.50
N THR A 106 5.55 -10.25 -3.44
CA THR A 106 5.72 -9.49 -2.21
C THR A 106 7.06 -9.79 -1.54
N TRP A 107 7.65 -8.80 -0.88
CA TRP A 107 8.95 -8.92 -0.20
C TRP A 107 8.92 -8.30 1.20
N GLU A 108 9.82 -8.73 2.08
CA GLU A 108 9.82 -8.30 3.49
C GLU A 108 10.43 -6.92 3.67
N GLY A 109 9.65 -5.97 4.18
CA GLY A 109 10.06 -4.58 4.38
C GLY A 109 9.02 -3.58 3.90
N MET A 110 9.40 -2.30 3.94
CA MET A 110 8.67 -1.15 3.42
C MET A 110 9.43 -0.54 2.24
N VAL A 111 8.73 0.18 1.37
CA VAL A 111 9.34 0.80 0.17
C VAL A 111 10.34 1.90 0.51
N TYR A 112 10.20 2.54 1.68
CA TYR A 112 11.14 3.49 2.27
C TYR A 112 11.61 3.00 3.63
N ASP A 113 12.59 3.69 4.24
CA ASP A 113 13.07 3.33 5.57
C ASP A 113 11.95 3.54 6.60
N HIS A 114 11.93 2.72 7.65
CA HIS A 114 10.90 2.82 8.69
C HIS A 114 10.84 4.22 9.32
N ASP A 115 11.99 4.88 9.44
CA ASP A 115 12.10 6.23 10.03
C ASP A 115 11.57 7.33 9.10
N ASP A 116 11.33 7.03 7.82
CA ASP A 116 10.67 7.93 6.87
C ASP A 116 9.15 7.99 7.11
N PHE A 117 8.57 7.11 7.93
CA PHE A 117 7.14 7.10 8.23
C PHE A 117 6.82 7.62 9.63
N CYS A 118 5.70 8.33 9.77
CA CYS A 118 5.32 8.99 11.03
C CYS A 118 4.38 8.18 11.94
N ASP A 119 3.63 7.22 11.39
CA ASP A 119 2.46 6.60 12.02
C ASP A 119 2.35 5.09 11.74
N VAL A 120 3.49 4.41 11.60
CA VAL A 120 3.55 2.96 11.42
C VAL A 120 2.79 2.25 12.55
N PRO A 121 1.70 1.51 12.24
CA PRO A 121 0.98 0.77 13.27
C PRO A 121 1.85 -0.32 13.87
N ALA A 122 1.63 -0.65 15.15
CA ALA A 122 2.42 -1.66 15.83
C ALA A 122 2.41 -3.00 15.08
N VAL A 123 3.58 -3.65 14.98
CA VAL A 123 3.75 -5.01 14.43
C VAL A 123 3.63 -5.99 15.59
N PRO A 124 2.54 -6.79 15.69
CA PRO A 124 2.37 -7.72 16.79
C PRO A 124 3.41 -8.85 16.72
N GLY A 125 3.70 -9.48 17.87
CA GLY A 125 4.67 -10.58 17.93
C GLY A 125 4.37 -11.68 16.90
N GLY A 126 5.41 -12.12 16.19
CA GLY A 126 5.31 -13.14 15.14
C GLY A 126 4.81 -12.64 13.78
N HIS A 127 4.43 -11.36 13.66
CA HIS A 127 4.11 -10.75 12.38
C HIS A 127 5.36 -10.17 11.72
N ARG A 128 5.28 -10.00 10.41
CA ARG A 128 6.24 -9.30 9.55
C ARG A 128 5.48 -8.31 8.67
N VAL A 129 6.19 -7.34 8.11
CA VAL A 129 5.63 -6.43 7.09
C VAL A 129 6.13 -6.89 5.72
N LEU A 130 5.20 -7.10 4.80
CA LEU A 130 5.48 -7.38 3.40
C LEU A 130 5.02 -6.21 2.54
N SER A 131 5.79 -5.86 1.52
CA SER A 131 5.42 -4.85 0.53
C SER A 131 5.00 -5.48 -0.78
N LEU A 132 3.88 -4.99 -1.33
CA LEU A 132 3.43 -5.22 -2.69
C LEU A 132 3.69 -3.94 -3.51
N VAL A 133 4.32 -4.09 -4.67
CA VAL A 133 4.72 -2.99 -5.57
C VAL A 133 4.49 -3.39 -7.03
N TRP A 134 4.51 -2.39 -7.91
CA TRP A 134 4.38 -2.54 -9.36
C TRP A 134 5.52 -1.78 -10.04
N ASP A 135 6.42 -2.48 -10.71
CA ASP A 135 7.51 -1.91 -11.52
C ASP A 135 7.31 -2.21 -13.03
#